data_AF-A0A1X2DNP0-F1
#
_entry.id   AF-A0A1X2DNP0-F1
#
_cell.length_a   1.000
_cell.length_b   1.000
_cell.length_c   1.000
_cell.angle_alpha   90.00
_cell.angle_beta   90.00
_cell.angle_gamma   90.00
#
_symmetry.space_group_name_H-M   'P 1'
#
loop_
_entity.id
_entity.type
_entity.pdbx_description
1 polymer ?
#
loop_
_entity_poly.entity_id
_entity_poly.type
_entity_poly.pdbx_seq_one_letter_code
_entity_poly.pdbx_strand_id
1 'polypeptide(L)'
;MRRNVSPSHTEFPEVDRSGGDPAAALRQQVEAWTANPALGELVEMFGGSLPQGLSLPAQLAFLDEFSTVWDYRGQARAHNAGRVHSQDAAGAVRWLIPRLRLPDWQLDKITALAGELGLTGESTPVATEFDHILVIGGGRYTNLLRAGYAREMATGRRVGHVVLAAASRGLLDSEQDAVAACAPGARTEFDLLVAAAADVFGLDTRQARDQARERADRPQRDRTVWKFAPDTNDLGVPITLLETPSPDPENRRANSGDTYTFAARTVGMHRSTCLLVTGQPVVPYLHFEALRTLSLPFGIRLESAGFGVDRYNRLSDLDQQHPAKLLQEVRSTIRSGRALIEQLATPEVEPTYDG
;
A
#
# COMPACT_ATOMS: atom_id res chain seq x y z
N MET A 1 -1.98 14.34 38.60
CA MET A 1 -1.17 15.15 37.66
C MET A 1 -0.69 14.22 36.54
N ARG A 2 -1.53 14.01 35.52
CA ARG A 2 -1.24 13.09 34.41
C ARG A 2 -0.49 13.89 33.34
N ARG A 3 0.75 13.51 33.03
CA ARG A 3 1.52 14.09 31.92
C ARG A 3 1.01 13.48 30.62
N ASN A 4 0.46 14.33 29.76
CA ASN A 4 0.21 14.00 28.37
C ASN A 4 1.56 13.76 27.69
N VAL A 5 1.75 12.54 27.17
CA VAL A 5 2.84 12.22 26.24
C VAL A 5 2.24 12.40 24.85
N SER A 6 2.71 13.41 24.11
CA SER A 6 2.38 13.56 22.69
C SER A 6 3.01 12.42 21.89
N PRO A 7 2.31 11.84 20.91
CA PRO A 7 2.90 10.86 20.00
C PRO A 7 3.96 11.55 19.13
N SER A 8 5.14 10.94 19.03
CA SER A 8 6.20 11.35 18.11
C SER A 8 5.74 11.10 16.68
N HIS A 9 5.54 12.18 15.92
CA HIS A 9 5.31 12.12 14.49
C HIS A 9 6.64 11.79 13.78
N THR A 10 6.69 10.65 13.09
CA THR A 10 7.76 10.37 12.14
C THR A 10 7.45 11.18 10.88
N GLU A 11 7.97 12.41 10.82
CA GLU A 11 7.93 13.25 9.62
C GLU A 11 8.82 12.65 8.54
N PHE A 12 8.27 12.42 7.35
CA PHE A 12 9.09 12.09 6.17
C PHE A 12 9.73 13.38 5.66
N PRO A 13 11.07 13.46 5.53
CA PRO A 13 11.74 14.68 5.13
C PRO A 13 11.34 15.10 3.70
N GLU A 14 11.13 16.40 3.55
CA GLU A 14 10.81 17.10 2.32
C GLU A 14 11.86 16.80 1.23
N VAL A 15 11.43 16.54 -0.01
CA VAL A 15 12.33 16.60 -1.16
C VAL A 15 12.54 18.09 -1.47
N ASP A 16 13.65 18.63 -0.97
CA ASP A 16 14.05 20.03 -1.07
C ASP A 16 14.01 20.56 -2.52
N ARG A 17 13.62 21.82 -2.67
CA ARG A 17 13.63 22.60 -3.93
C ARG A 17 15.00 23.17 -4.27
N SER A 18 16.02 22.96 -3.45
CA SER A 18 17.42 23.14 -3.84
C SER A 18 17.86 21.97 -4.72
N GLY A 19 18.81 22.18 -5.65
CA GLY A 19 19.29 21.16 -6.60
C GLY A 19 20.07 19.99 -5.96
N GLY A 20 19.55 19.41 -4.89
CA GLY A 20 20.04 18.18 -4.28
C GLY A 20 19.73 16.98 -5.16
N ASP A 21 20.59 15.96 -5.06
CA ASP A 21 20.43 14.69 -5.75
C ASP A 21 19.12 14.00 -5.31
N PRO A 22 18.11 13.83 -6.19
CA PRO A 22 16.87 13.15 -5.85
C PRO A 22 17.12 11.75 -5.30
N ALA A 23 18.14 11.04 -5.78
CA ALA A 23 18.50 9.72 -5.27
C ALA A 23 18.97 9.77 -3.82
N ALA A 24 19.70 10.82 -3.43
CA ALA A 24 20.12 11.04 -2.05
C ALA A 24 18.93 11.31 -1.12
N ALA A 25 17.94 12.10 -1.57
CA ALA A 25 16.73 12.36 -0.80
C ALA A 25 15.91 11.07 -0.57
N LEU A 26 15.74 10.24 -1.59
CA LEU A 26 15.05 8.94 -1.45
C LEU A 26 15.81 7.99 -0.52
N ARG A 27 17.15 7.95 -0.62
CA ARG A 27 18.00 7.16 0.28
C ARG A 27 17.84 7.60 1.73
N GLN A 28 17.80 8.91 1.99
CA GLN A 28 17.65 9.47 3.33
C GLN A 28 16.33 9.04 3.98
N GLN A 29 15.24 8.93 3.22
CA GLN A 29 13.95 8.45 3.75
C GLN A 29 14.01 6.99 4.21
N VAL A 30 14.68 6.12 3.44
CA VAL A 30 14.89 4.72 3.83
C VAL A 30 15.80 4.65 5.06
N GLU A 31 16.89 5.41 5.06
CA GLU A 31 17.84 5.47 6.17
C GLU A 31 17.15 5.93 7.47
N ALA A 32 16.37 7.01 7.42
CA ALA A 32 15.62 7.53 8.55
C ALA A 32 14.65 6.48 9.14
N TRP A 33 13.91 5.76 8.30
CA TRP A 33 13.02 4.70 8.77
C TRP A 33 13.79 3.52 9.39
N THR A 34 14.89 3.08 8.76
CA THR A 34 15.71 1.97 9.27
C THR A 34 16.52 2.30 10.53
N ALA A 35 16.83 3.58 10.74
CA ALA A 35 17.55 4.07 11.91
C ALA A 35 16.64 4.32 13.12
N ASN A 36 15.31 4.17 12.97
CA ASN A 36 14.37 4.31 14.06
C ASN A 36 14.65 3.24 15.14
N PRO A 37 14.91 3.63 16.41
CA PRO A 37 15.24 2.69 17.49
C PRO A 37 14.21 1.58 17.69
N ALA A 38 12.93 1.86 17.39
CA ALA A 38 11.86 0.88 17.52
C ALA A 38 12.08 -0.37 16.65
N LEU A 39 12.74 -0.23 15.50
CA LEU A 39 13.10 -1.37 14.66
C LEU A 39 14.13 -2.28 15.36
N GLY A 40 15.15 -1.68 16.00
CA GLY A 40 16.14 -2.41 16.77
C GLY A 40 15.52 -3.15 17.95
N GLU A 41 14.63 -2.50 18.69
CA GLU A 41 13.92 -3.15 19.80
C GLU A 41 13.04 -4.32 19.32
N LEU A 42 12.35 -4.18 18.19
CA LEU A 42 11.62 -5.31 17.60
C LEU A 42 12.56 -6.46 17.21
N VAL A 43 13.72 -6.17 16.64
CA VAL A 43 14.73 -7.19 16.30
C VAL A 43 15.19 -7.94 17.56
N GLU A 44 15.52 -7.21 18.63
CA GLU A 44 15.94 -7.78 19.91
C GLU A 44 14.85 -8.64 20.57
N MET A 45 13.59 -8.18 20.54
CA MET A 45 12.44 -8.94 21.08
C MET A 45 12.27 -10.32 20.44
N PHE A 46 12.73 -10.49 19.20
CA PHE A 46 12.65 -11.73 18.45
C PHE A 46 14.01 -12.44 18.33
N GLY A 47 14.97 -12.11 19.21
CA GLY A 47 16.25 -12.81 19.37
C GLY A 47 17.34 -12.39 18.40
N GLY A 48 17.13 -11.32 17.64
CA GLY A 48 18.15 -10.72 16.78
C GLY A 48 19.00 -9.67 17.50
N SER A 49 20.02 -9.18 16.81
CA SER A 49 20.81 -8.02 17.22
C SER A 49 21.28 -7.29 15.98
N LEU A 50 20.96 -6.00 15.85
CA LEU A 50 21.38 -5.18 14.71
C LEU A 50 22.89 -4.91 14.78
N PRO A 51 23.70 -5.34 13.79
CA PRO A 51 25.13 -5.06 13.79
C PRO A 51 25.39 -3.55 13.60
N GLN A 52 26.38 -3.04 14.33
CA GLN A 52 26.79 -1.64 14.21
C GLN A 52 27.67 -1.40 13.00
N GLY A 53 27.63 -0.18 12.44
CA GLY A 53 28.54 0.26 11.37
C GLY A 53 28.27 -0.35 9.99
N LEU A 54 27.12 -1.00 9.79
CA LEU A 54 26.72 -1.47 8.46
C LEU A 54 26.38 -0.30 7.55
N SER A 55 26.69 -0.45 6.26
CA SER A 55 26.10 0.41 5.23
C SER A 55 24.61 0.13 5.09
N LEU A 56 23.83 1.11 4.64
CA LEU A 56 22.38 0.94 4.45
C LEU A 56 22.00 -0.31 3.63
N PRO A 57 22.65 -0.64 2.49
CA PRO A 57 22.36 -1.88 1.76
C PRO A 57 22.64 -3.15 2.60
N ALA A 58 23.74 -3.17 3.35
CA ALA A 58 24.09 -4.31 4.19
C ALA A 58 23.12 -4.47 5.37
N GLN A 59 22.70 -3.35 5.98
CA GLN A 59 21.70 -3.34 7.05
C GLN A 59 20.35 -3.85 6.55
N LEU A 60 19.88 -3.39 5.38
CA LEU A 60 18.64 -3.86 4.77
C LEU A 60 18.69 -5.35 4.38
N ALA A 61 19.83 -5.84 3.88
CA ALA A 61 20.02 -7.25 3.59
C ALA A 61 19.94 -8.11 4.85
N PHE A 62 20.62 -7.69 5.93
CA PHE A 62 20.54 -8.34 7.24
C PHE A 62 19.11 -8.34 7.79
N LEU A 63 18.44 -7.19 7.75
CA LEU A 63 17.05 -7.04 8.22
C LEU A 63 16.08 -7.91 7.42
N ASP A 64 16.25 -8.02 6.10
CA ASP A 64 15.41 -8.85 5.25
C ASP A 64 15.55 -10.34 5.63
N GLU A 65 16.79 -10.83 5.78
CA GLU A 65 17.07 -12.18 6.24
C GLU A 65 16.48 -12.44 7.64
N PHE A 66 16.75 -11.55 8.60
CA PHE A 66 16.19 -11.65 9.95
C PHE A 66 14.67 -11.66 9.93
N SER A 67 14.04 -10.78 9.15
CA SER A 67 12.58 -10.58 9.13
C SER A 67 11.80 -11.82 8.71
N THR A 68 12.46 -12.89 8.22
CA THR A 68 11.83 -14.19 7.97
C THR A 68 11.09 -14.74 9.20
N VAL A 69 11.49 -14.37 10.43
CA VAL A 69 10.74 -14.70 11.66
C VAL A 69 9.33 -14.09 11.71
N TRP A 70 9.08 -13.04 10.92
CA TRP A 70 7.79 -12.36 10.77
C TRP A 70 7.10 -12.68 9.43
N ASP A 71 7.59 -13.66 8.66
CA ASP A 71 6.97 -14.06 7.38
C ASP A 71 5.78 -15.02 7.59
N TYR A 72 4.77 -14.58 8.32
CA TYR A 72 3.57 -15.38 8.61
C TYR A 72 2.82 -15.79 7.33
N ARG A 73 2.81 -14.91 6.32
CA ARG A 73 2.24 -15.22 5.01
C ARG A 73 3.06 -16.28 4.27
N GLY A 74 4.39 -16.24 4.37
CA GLY A 74 5.29 -17.28 3.84
C GLY A 74 5.04 -18.63 4.50
N GLN A 75 4.92 -18.65 5.83
CA GLN A 75 4.61 -19.84 6.61
C GLN A 75 3.26 -20.44 6.19
N ALA A 76 2.21 -19.62 6.04
CA ALA A 76 0.89 -20.08 5.57
C ALA A 76 0.96 -20.77 4.20
N ARG A 77 1.75 -20.23 3.25
CA ARG A 77 1.98 -20.86 1.94
C ARG A 77 2.72 -22.19 2.06
N ALA A 78 3.76 -22.25 2.90
CA ALA A 78 4.54 -23.46 3.08
C ALA A 78 3.71 -24.62 3.68
N HIS A 79 2.77 -24.32 4.58
CA HIS A 79 1.88 -25.32 5.17
C HIS A 79 0.83 -25.88 4.20
N ASN A 80 0.42 -25.11 3.20
CA ASN A 80 -0.60 -25.50 2.23
C ASN A 80 0.07 -25.78 0.88
N ALA A 81 0.65 -26.98 0.76
CA ALA A 81 1.40 -27.42 -0.41
C ALA A 81 0.55 -27.39 -1.70
N GLY A 82 0.82 -26.42 -2.58
CA GLY A 82 0.21 -26.34 -3.90
C GLY A 82 0.86 -25.24 -4.76
N ARG A 83 0.82 -25.39 -6.09
CA ARG A 83 1.15 -24.29 -6.99
C ARG A 83 0.14 -23.17 -6.76
N VAL A 84 0.61 -22.06 -6.21
CA VAL A 84 -0.22 -20.88 -5.96
C VAL A 84 -0.06 -19.92 -7.13
N HIS A 85 -1.11 -19.77 -7.94
CA HIS A 85 -1.20 -18.77 -9.03
C HIS A 85 -1.42 -17.34 -8.50
N SER A 86 -1.37 -17.15 -7.18
CA SER A 86 -1.55 -15.88 -6.49
C SER A 86 -0.80 -15.91 -5.16
N GLN A 87 -0.09 -14.84 -4.85
CA GLN A 87 0.63 -14.64 -3.58
C GLN A 87 -0.28 -14.61 -2.34
N ASP A 88 -1.59 -14.48 -2.55
CA ASP A 88 -2.64 -14.45 -1.52
C ASP A 88 -3.33 -15.82 -1.35
N ALA A 89 -3.05 -16.79 -2.21
CA ALA A 89 -3.62 -18.12 -2.11
C ALA A 89 -3.05 -18.88 -0.90
N ALA A 90 -3.59 -20.08 -0.62
CA ALA A 90 -3.13 -20.94 0.48
C ALA A 90 -3.24 -20.27 1.87
N GLY A 91 -4.26 -19.43 2.09
CA GLY A 91 -4.48 -18.73 3.36
C GLY A 91 -3.48 -17.60 3.63
N ALA A 92 -2.64 -17.25 2.65
CA ALA A 92 -1.57 -16.28 2.81
C ALA A 92 -2.02 -14.82 2.65
N VAL A 93 -3.31 -14.54 2.80
CA VAL A 93 -3.86 -13.18 2.84
C VAL A 93 -3.62 -12.52 4.20
N ARG A 94 -3.48 -11.20 4.17
CA ARG A 94 -3.18 -10.39 5.36
C ARG A 94 -4.16 -10.59 6.51
N TRP A 95 -5.46 -10.70 6.21
CA TRP A 95 -6.50 -10.81 7.26
C TRP A 95 -6.55 -12.20 7.93
N LEU A 96 -5.95 -13.24 7.33
CA LEU A 96 -5.88 -14.59 7.90
C LEU A 96 -4.59 -14.86 8.70
N ILE A 97 -3.71 -13.87 8.85
CA ILE A 97 -2.53 -14.00 9.71
C ILE A 97 -2.99 -14.30 11.15
N PRO A 98 -2.52 -15.39 11.77
CA PRO A 98 -2.95 -15.75 13.12
C PRO A 98 -2.42 -14.76 14.16
N ARG A 99 -3.15 -14.65 15.28
CA ARG A 99 -2.68 -13.88 16.44
C ARG A 99 -1.48 -14.56 17.10
N LEU A 100 -0.54 -13.75 17.58
CA LEU A 100 0.59 -14.26 18.37
C LEU A 100 0.11 -14.80 19.71
N ARG A 101 0.77 -15.85 20.18
CA ARG A 101 0.60 -16.39 21.53
C ARG A 101 1.75 -15.92 22.40
N LEU A 102 1.65 -14.67 22.85
CA LEU A 102 2.61 -14.02 23.74
C LEU A 102 1.84 -13.38 24.91
N PRO A 103 2.48 -13.15 26.06
CA PRO A 103 1.94 -12.30 27.12
C PRO A 103 1.49 -10.93 26.61
N ASP A 104 0.40 -10.40 27.17
CA ASP A 104 -0.22 -9.13 26.73
C ASP A 104 0.78 -7.97 26.68
N TRP A 105 1.67 -7.86 27.67
CA TRP A 105 2.69 -6.81 27.70
C TRP A 105 3.64 -6.85 26.49
N GLN A 106 3.92 -8.02 25.92
CA GLN A 106 4.72 -8.14 24.69
C GLN A 106 3.90 -7.73 23.46
N LEU A 107 2.62 -8.09 23.42
CA LEU A 107 1.70 -7.71 22.34
C LEU A 107 1.51 -6.19 22.30
N ASP A 108 1.35 -5.57 23.47
CA ASP A 108 1.26 -4.12 23.63
C ASP A 108 2.56 -3.44 23.20
N LYS A 109 3.71 -3.98 23.63
CA LYS A 109 5.02 -3.45 23.23
C LYS A 109 5.22 -3.53 21.71
N ILE A 110 4.87 -4.63 21.06
CA ILE A 110 4.95 -4.75 19.59
C ILE A 110 4.07 -3.69 18.91
N THR A 111 2.87 -3.48 19.42
CA THR A 111 1.93 -2.49 18.85
C THR A 111 2.47 -1.06 19.02
N ALA A 112 3.05 -0.74 20.17
CA ALA A 112 3.67 0.55 20.44
C ALA A 112 4.87 0.82 19.50
N LEU A 113 5.79 -0.14 19.39
CA LEU A 113 6.96 -0.04 18.51
C LEU A 113 6.56 0.05 17.03
N ALA A 114 5.55 -0.71 16.60
CA ALA A 114 4.99 -0.57 15.27
C ALA A 114 4.37 0.82 15.05
N GLY A 115 3.81 1.44 16.10
CA GLY A 115 3.34 2.82 16.06
C GLY A 115 4.46 3.83 15.85
N GLU A 116 5.59 3.68 16.55
CA GLU A 116 6.78 4.51 16.37
C GLU A 116 7.39 4.38 14.96
N LEU A 117 7.25 3.20 14.33
CA LEU A 117 7.62 2.97 12.94
C LEU A 117 6.59 3.51 11.92
N GLY A 118 5.50 4.12 12.39
CA GLY A 118 4.47 4.75 11.57
C GLY A 118 3.42 3.79 11.01
N LEU A 119 3.15 2.65 11.64
CA LEU A 119 2.19 1.66 11.13
C LEU A 119 0.78 1.78 11.72
N THR A 120 0.57 2.55 12.80
CA THR A 120 -0.72 2.53 13.53
C THR A 120 -1.55 3.80 13.41
N GLY A 121 -0.96 4.95 13.73
CA GLY A 121 -1.67 6.25 13.80
C GLY A 121 -1.91 6.87 12.43
N GLU A 122 -3.05 7.54 12.27
CA GLU A 122 -3.40 8.24 11.02
C GLU A 122 -2.29 9.22 10.60
N SER A 123 -1.96 9.22 9.30
CA SER A 123 -1.01 10.14 8.68
C SER A 123 -1.71 11.04 7.68
N THR A 124 -1.29 12.31 7.66
CA THR A 124 -1.84 13.36 6.79
C THR A 124 -0.74 13.98 5.95
N PRO A 125 -1.05 14.42 4.71
CA PRO A 125 -0.08 15.08 3.87
C PRO A 125 0.17 16.51 4.33
N VAL A 126 1.38 17.01 4.07
CA VAL A 126 1.80 18.39 4.32
C VAL A 126 1.33 19.29 3.18
N ALA A 127 1.48 18.86 1.93
CA ALA A 127 1.03 19.66 0.79
C ALA A 127 -0.50 19.78 0.73
N THR A 128 -0.94 20.93 0.21
CA THR A 128 -2.35 21.27 0.00
C THR A 128 -2.77 21.12 -1.45
N GLU A 129 -1.87 20.72 -2.34
CA GLU A 129 -2.05 20.71 -3.78
C GLU A 129 -1.43 19.46 -4.39
N PHE A 130 -2.23 18.73 -5.17
CA PHE A 130 -1.82 17.51 -5.85
C PHE A 130 -2.46 17.44 -7.24
N ASP A 131 -1.66 17.11 -8.26
CA ASP A 131 -2.19 16.82 -9.60
C ASP A 131 -3.03 15.55 -9.56
N HIS A 132 -2.63 14.57 -8.72
CA HIS A 132 -3.31 13.30 -8.57
C HIS A 132 -3.49 12.89 -7.10
N ILE A 133 -4.65 12.29 -6.79
CA ILE A 133 -4.78 11.35 -5.69
C ILE A 133 -4.81 9.95 -6.27
N LEU A 134 -3.95 9.05 -5.78
CA LEU A 134 -3.91 7.65 -6.19
C LEU A 134 -4.30 6.74 -5.04
N VAL A 135 -5.30 5.90 -5.28
CA VAL A 135 -5.73 4.83 -4.37
C VAL A 135 -5.54 3.50 -5.08
N ILE A 136 -4.83 2.58 -4.44
CA ILE A 136 -4.78 1.19 -4.90
C ILE A 136 -5.79 0.32 -4.15
N GLY A 137 -6.28 -0.70 -4.84
CA GLY A 137 -7.26 -1.63 -4.33
C GLY A 137 -6.71 -2.56 -3.25
N GLY A 138 -7.62 -3.27 -2.61
CA GLY A 138 -7.31 -4.30 -1.64
C GLY A 138 -8.53 -5.16 -1.34
N GLY A 139 -8.31 -6.24 -0.58
CA GLY A 139 -9.42 -7.12 -0.21
C GLY A 139 -10.34 -6.55 0.87
N ARG A 140 -11.48 -7.23 1.03
CA ARG A 140 -12.49 -6.93 2.07
C ARG A 140 -12.94 -5.45 2.03
N TYR A 141 -13.04 -4.79 3.19
CA TYR A 141 -13.47 -3.39 3.33
C TYR A 141 -12.45 -2.36 2.82
N THR A 142 -11.26 -2.78 2.37
CA THR A 142 -10.14 -1.87 2.07
C THR A 142 -10.47 -0.86 0.97
N ASN A 143 -11.16 -1.27 -0.10
CA ASN A 143 -11.53 -0.35 -1.18
C ASN A 143 -12.45 0.77 -0.66
N LEU A 144 -13.45 0.43 0.14
CA LEU A 144 -14.38 1.39 0.73
C LEU A 144 -13.65 2.37 1.66
N LEU A 145 -12.84 1.86 2.59
CA LEU A 145 -12.11 2.71 3.54
C LEU A 145 -11.13 3.64 2.84
N ARG A 146 -10.37 3.15 1.85
CA ARG A 146 -9.40 3.97 1.12
C ARG A 146 -10.06 5.01 0.23
N ALA A 147 -11.17 4.66 -0.44
CA ALA A 147 -11.95 5.62 -1.21
C ALA A 147 -12.49 6.73 -0.29
N GLY A 148 -13.09 6.35 0.85
CA GLY A 148 -13.59 7.30 1.84
C GLY A 148 -12.51 8.25 2.34
N TYR A 149 -11.35 7.70 2.70
CA TYR A 149 -10.21 8.52 3.14
C TYR A 149 -9.64 9.40 2.01
N ALA A 150 -9.70 8.96 0.75
CA ALA A 150 -9.30 9.78 -0.38
C ALA A 150 -10.22 11.00 -0.57
N ARG A 151 -11.53 10.83 -0.36
CA ARG A 151 -12.49 11.95 -0.33
C ARG A 151 -12.19 12.91 0.82
N GLU A 152 -11.89 12.38 2.01
CA GLU A 152 -11.48 13.20 3.17
C GLU A 152 -10.21 14.00 2.86
N MET A 153 -9.20 13.37 2.24
CA MET A 153 -7.96 14.05 1.85
C MET A 153 -8.17 15.09 0.75
N ALA A 154 -9.07 14.84 -0.20
CA ALA A 154 -9.43 15.80 -1.24
C ALA A 154 -10.14 17.04 -0.67
N THR A 155 -10.86 16.88 0.45
CA THR A 155 -11.62 17.98 1.06
C THR A 155 -10.67 19.07 1.55
N GLY A 156 -10.87 20.30 1.05
CA GLY A 156 -10.03 21.45 1.40
C GLY A 156 -8.66 21.49 0.73
N ARG A 157 -8.38 20.60 -0.24
CA ARG A 157 -7.14 20.58 -1.03
C ARG A 157 -7.42 20.81 -2.50
N ARG A 158 -6.45 21.35 -3.24
CA ARG A 158 -6.52 21.44 -4.70
C ARG A 158 -6.09 20.10 -5.30
N VAL A 159 -7.03 19.38 -5.91
CA VAL A 159 -6.78 18.08 -6.52
C VAL A 159 -7.11 18.13 -8.01
N GLY A 160 -6.19 17.68 -8.86
CA GLY A 160 -6.40 17.65 -10.31
C GLY A 160 -7.20 16.43 -10.80
N HIS A 161 -6.99 15.26 -10.21
CA HIS A 161 -7.60 14.00 -10.67
C HIS A 161 -7.55 12.93 -9.56
N VAL A 162 -8.66 12.22 -9.31
CA VAL A 162 -8.67 11.03 -8.43
C VAL A 162 -8.57 9.75 -9.26
N VAL A 163 -7.61 8.89 -8.94
CA VAL A 163 -7.38 7.61 -9.62
C VAL A 163 -7.56 6.48 -8.62
N LEU A 164 -8.51 5.60 -8.89
CA LEU A 164 -8.79 4.40 -8.11
C LEU A 164 -8.38 3.19 -8.96
N ALA A 165 -7.47 2.35 -8.49
CA ALA A 165 -6.92 1.25 -9.28
C ALA A 165 -6.88 -0.08 -8.51
N ALA A 166 -7.60 -1.08 -8.99
CA ALA A 166 -7.64 -2.43 -8.41
C ALA A 166 -6.82 -3.41 -9.26
N ALA A 167 -6.30 -4.47 -8.63
CA ALA A 167 -5.75 -5.60 -9.37
C ALA A 167 -6.87 -6.42 -10.00
N SER A 168 -6.68 -6.91 -11.23
CA SER A 168 -7.57 -7.91 -11.83
C SER A 168 -7.40 -9.23 -11.08
N ARG A 169 -8.30 -9.51 -10.13
CA ARG A 169 -8.32 -10.78 -9.40
C ARG A 169 -9.74 -11.12 -8.97
N GLY A 170 -10.01 -12.42 -8.89
CA GLY A 170 -11.17 -12.93 -8.17
C GLY A 170 -11.05 -12.66 -6.68
N LEU A 171 -12.20 -12.48 -6.04
CA LEU A 171 -12.31 -12.45 -4.59
C LEU A 171 -12.20 -13.86 -4.01
N LEU A 172 -11.68 -13.95 -2.79
CA LEU A 172 -11.53 -15.20 -2.06
C LEU A 172 -12.73 -15.45 -1.17
N ASP A 173 -12.99 -16.70 -0.81
CA ASP A 173 -14.07 -17.08 0.11
C ASP A 173 -13.98 -16.37 1.47
N SER A 174 -12.76 -16.11 1.94
CA SER A 174 -12.51 -15.36 3.18
C SER A 174 -12.85 -13.85 3.12
N GLU A 175 -13.37 -13.37 1.99
CA GLU A 175 -13.80 -11.97 1.79
C GLU A 175 -15.34 -11.82 1.77
N GLN A 176 -16.08 -12.93 1.80
CA GLN A 176 -17.52 -12.94 1.51
C GLN A 176 -18.38 -12.17 2.53
N ASP A 177 -17.97 -12.12 3.80
CA ASP A 177 -18.64 -11.30 4.82
C ASP A 177 -18.53 -9.81 4.49
N ALA A 178 -17.35 -9.34 4.07
CA ALA A 178 -17.14 -7.97 3.65
C ALA A 178 -17.88 -7.66 2.34
N VAL A 179 -17.85 -8.59 1.38
CA VAL A 179 -18.62 -8.49 0.12
C VAL A 179 -20.11 -8.31 0.42
N ALA A 180 -20.68 -9.13 1.28
CA ALA A 180 -22.09 -9.03 1.66
C ALA A 180 -22.45 -7.69 2.31
N ALA A 181 -21.51 -7.09 3.05
CA ALA A 181 -21.71 -5.82 3.73
C ALA A 181 -21.57 -4.59 2.83
N CYS A 182 -20.53 -4.52 1.98
CA CYS A 182 -20.21 -3.28 1.25
C CYS A 182 -20.37 -3.36 -0.27
N ALA A 183 -20.46 -4.56 -0.86
CA ALA A 183 -20.58 -4.71 -2.30
C ALA A 183 -21.30 -6.02 -2.69
N PRO A 184 -22.60 -6.19 -2.35
CA PRO A 184 -23.31 -7.43 -2.61
C PRO A 184 -23.20 -7.89 -4.07
N GLY A 185 -22.75 -9.14 -4.26
CA GLY A 185 -22.57 -9.75 -5.58
C GLY A 185 -21.28 -9.38 -6.31
N ALA A 186 -20.34 -8.68 -5.66
CA ALA A 186 -19.00 -8.48 -6.19
C ALA A 186 -18.26 -9.82 -6.37
N ARG A 187 -17.55 -9.96 -7.48
CA ARG A 187 -16.76 -11.16 -7.82
C ARG A 187 -15.27 -10.89 -7.90
N THR A 188 -14.91 -9.64 -8.17
CA THR A 188 -13.53 -9.19 -8.36
C THR A 188 -13.15 -8.05 -7.40
N GLU A 189 -11.86 -7.79 -7.23
CA GLU A 189 -11.40 -6.59 -6.51
C GLU A 189 -11.85 -5.30 -7.22
N PHE A 190 -11.98 -5.33 -8.55
CA PHE A 190 -12.51 -4.22 -9.32
C PHE A 190 -13.99 -3.95 -8.99
N ASP A 191 -14.82 -4.97 -8.79
CA ASP A 191 -16.22 -4.79 -8.35
C ASP A 191 -16.30 -4.10 -6.98
N LEU A 192 -15.42 -4.45 -6.05
CA LEU A 192 -15.32 -3.79 -4.74
C LEU A 192 -14.94 -2.30 -4.89
N LEU A 193 -13.99 -2.01 -5.80
CA LEU A 193 -13.56 -0.64 -6.09
C LEU A 193 -14.69 0.18 -6.73
N VAL A 194 -15.41 -0.41 -7.70
CA VAL A 194 -16.56 0.21 -8.36
C VAL A 194 -17.67 0.48 -7.33
N ALA A 195 -17.89 -0.44 -6.39
CA ALA A 195 -18.86 -0.22 -5.31
C ALA A 195 -18.46 0.91 -4.36
N ALA A 196 -17.21 0.93 -3.93
CA ALA A 196 -16.67 2.02 -3.14
C ALA A 196 -16.77 3.36 -3.87
N ALA A 197 -16.53 3.37 -5.19
CA ALA A 197 -16.58 4.59 -5.99
C ALA A 197 -18.01 5.16 -6.10
N ALA A 198 -19.00 4.29 -6.28
CA ALA A 198 -20.41 4.67 -6.28
C ALA A 198 -20.86 5.24 -4.92
N ASP A 199 -20.49 4.55 -3.83
CA ASP A 199 -20.88 4.93 -2.47
C ASP A 199 -20.21 6.23 -2.00
N VAL A 200 -18.89 6.33 -2.18
CA VAL A 200 -18.10 7.43 -1.64
C VAL A 200 -18.17 8.68 -2.51
N PHE A 201 -18.13 8.54 -3.84
CA PHE A 201 -18.06 9.69 -4.75
C PHE A 201 -19.38 9.97 -5.48
N GLY A 202 -20.45 9.21 -5.21
CA GLY A 202 -21.76 9.41 -5.82
C GLY A 202 -21.82 9.11 -7.31
N LEU A 203 -20.88 8.30 -7.83
CA LEU A 203 -20.77 8.01 -9.27
C LEU A 203 -21.87 7.05 -9.75
N ASP A 204 -22.45 7.31 -10.93
CA ASP A 204 -23.27 6.32 -11.64
C ASP A 204 -22.37 5.27 -12.30
N THR A 205 -22.14 4.17 -11.58
CA THR A 205 -21.24 3.10 -12.04
C THR A 205 -21.97 1.92 -12.68
N ARG A 206 -23.26 2.04 -13.06
CA ARG A 206 -24.04 0.90 -13.57
C ARG A 206 -23.39 0.22 -14.77
N GLN A 207 -22.99 1.01 -15.77
CA GLN A 207 -22.33 0.49 -16.97
C GLN A 207 -20.98 -0.17 -16.67
N ALA A 208 -20.20 0.39 -15.74
CA ALA A 208 -18.92 -0.18 -15.34
C ALA A 208 -19.12 -1.56 -14.66
N ARG A 209 -20.16 -1.70 -13.83
CA ARG A 209 -20.51 -2.98 -13.19
C ARG A 209 -20.98 -4.03 -14.19
N ASP A 210 -21.86 -3.64 -15.12
CA ASP A 210 -22.40 -4.58 -16.11
C ASP A 210 -21.28 -5.18 -16.98
N GLN A 211 -20.37 -4.33 -17.46
CA GLN A 211 -19.21 -4.81 -18.25
C GLN A 211 -18.19 -5.60 -17.43
N ALA A 212 -17.96 -5.27 -16.15
CA ALA A 212 -17.09 -6.06 -15.28
C ALA A 212 -17.64 -7.48 -15.07
N ARG A 213 -18.97 -7.61 -14.92
CA ARG A 213 -19.65 -8.90 -14.75
C ARG A 213 -19.53 -9.82 -15.96
N GLU A 214 -19.52 -9.27 -17.16
CA GLU A 214 -19.33 -10.04 -18.41
C GLU A 214 -17.92 -10.65 -18.54
N ARG A 215 -16.94 -10.16 -17.77
CA ARG A 215 -15.52 -10.50 -17.92
C ARG A 215 -14.93 -11.33 -16.78
N ALA A 216 -15.68 -11.52 -15.70
CA ALA A 216 -15.23 -12.15 -14.45
C ALA A 216 -14.58 -13.54 -14.58
N ASP A 217 -14.68 -14.19 -15.73
CA ASP A 217 -14.13 -15.52 -16.02
C ASP A 217 -12.65 -15.50 -16.49
N ARG A 218 -12.00 -14.33 -16.57
CA ARG A 218 -10.58 -14.19 -17.01
C ARG A 218 -9.68 -13.59 -15.93
N PRO A 219 -9.44 -14.31 -14.83
CA PRO A 219 -8.66 -13.77 -13.71
C PRO A 219 -7.29 -13.29 -14.17
N GLN A 220 -6.84 -12.16 -13.60
CA GLN A 220 -5.50 -11.58 -13.78
C GLN A 220 -5.21 -10.98 -15.15
N ARG A 221 -6.13 -11.07 -16.11
CA ARG A 221 -5.90 -10.63 -17.51
C ARG A 221 -6.70 -9.41 -17.89
N ASP A 222 -7.76 -9.10 -17.16
CA ASP A 222 -8.63 -8.02 -17.55
C ASP A 222 -7.99 -6.66 -17.34
N ARG A 223 -8.24 -5.81 -18.33
CA ARG A 223 -7.77 -4.44 -18.37
C ARG A 223 -8.96 -3.53 -18.63
N THR A 224 -9.09 -2.56 -17.76
CA THR A 224 -10.23 -1.68 -17.76
C THR A 224 -9.83 -0.25 -17.43
N VAL A 225 -10.45 0.71 -18.12
CA VAL A 225 -10.33 2.14 -17.84
C VAL A 225 -11.73 2.78 -17.93
N TRP A 226 -12.27 3.23 -16.81
CA TRP A 226 -13.51 4.01 -16.75
C TRP A 226 -13.23 5.42 -16.28
N LYS A 227 -13.68 6.41 -17.05
CA LYS A 227 -13.44 7.84 -16.77
C LYS A 227 -14.77 8.53 -16.48
N PHE A 228 -14.76 9.33 -15.43
CA PHE A 228 -15.87 10.16 -15.00
C PHE A 228 -15.44 11.63 -15.10
N ALA A 229 -16.32 12.45 -15.66
CA ALA A 229 -16.07 13.88 -15.82
C ALA A 229 -16.26 14.62 -14.49
N PRO A 230 -15.67 15.82 -14.32
CA PRO A 230 -15.79 16.61 -13.09
C PRO A 230 -17.23 16.86 -12.62
N ASP A 231 -18.16 17.04 -13.54
CA ASP A 231 -19.57 17.34 -13.28
C ASP A 231 -20.40 16.13 -12.85
N THR A 232 -19.81 14.93 -12.83
CA THR A 232 -20.52 13.70 -12.45
C THR A 232 -20.33 13.31 -10.99
N ASN A 233 -19.68 14.14 -10.17
CA ASN A 233 -19.42 13.87 -8.76
C ASN A 233 -19.28 15.16 -7.92
N ASP A 234 -19.49 15.04 -6.62
CA ASP A 234 -19.50 16.19 -5.70
C ASP A 234 -18.13 16.82 -5.46
N LEU A 235 -17.03 16.16 -5.85
CA LEU A 235 -15.69 16.75 -5.72
C LEU A 235 -15.35 17.72 -6.85
N GLY A 236 -16.10 17.71 -7.96
CA GLY A 236 -15.85 18.59 -9.09
C GLY A 236 -14.50 18.31 -9.78
N VAL A 237 -14.00 17.08 -9.72
CA VAL A 237 -12.73 16.65 -10.33
C VAL A 237 -12.92 15.40 -11.18
N PRO A 238 -12.10 15.16 -12.22
CA PRO A 238 -12.11 13.89 -12.93
C PRO A 238 -11.82 12.73 -11.98
N ILE A 239 -12.51 11.61 -12.19
CA ILE A 239 -12.26 10.35 -11.48
C ILE A 239 -12.04 9.24 -12.49
N THR A 240 -10.96 8.45 -12.34
CA THR A 240 -10.71 7.28 -13.18
C THR A 240 -10.68 6.00 -12.33
N LEU A 241 -11.45 4.99 -12.76
CA LEU A 241 -11.40 3.63 -12.22
C LEU A 241 -10.58 2.74 -13.14
N LEU A 242 -9.64 2.00 -12.58
CA LEU A 242 -8.74 1.13 -13.31
C LEU A 242 -8.81 -0.30 -12.79
N GLU A 243 -8.88 -1.26 -13.71
CA GLU A 243 -8.54 -2.65 -13.43
C GLU A 243 -7.18 -2.95 -14.06
N THR A 244 -6.25 -3.38 -13.21
CA THR A 244 -4.86 -3.60 -13.57
C THR A 244 -4.64 -5.08 -13.87
N PRO A 245 -4.29 -5.44 -15.11
CA PRO A 245 -3.90 -6.81 -15.43
C PRO A 245 -2.55 -7.14 -14.78
N SER A 246 -2.33 -8.41 -14.47
CA SER A 246 -1.00 -8.89 -14.11
C SER A 246 -0.09 -8.88 -15.35
N PRO A 247 1.17 -8.43 -15.24
CA PRO A 247 2.15 -8.66 -16.31
C PRO A 247 2.59 -10.13 -16.39
N ASP A 248 2.22 -10.96 -15.42
CA ASP A 248 2.54 -12.40 -15.37
C ASP A 248 1.31 -13.21 -14.88
N PRO A 249 0.23 -13.24 -15.68
CA PRO A 249 -1.10 -13.74 -15.25
C PRO A 249 -1.21 -15.26 -15.14
N GLU A 250 -0.15 -16.00 -15.48
CA GLU A 250 -0.07 -17.44 -15.26
C GLU A 250 0.45 -17.77 -13.85
N ASN A 251 1.25 -16.87 -13.26
CA ASN A 251 2.00 -17.15 -12.04
C ASN A 251 1.61 -16.27 -10.85
N ARG A 252 1.13 -15.04 -11.09
CA ARG A 252 0.79 -14.11 -10.02
C ARG A 252 -0.26 -13.09 -10.45
N ARG A 253 -1.00 -12.54 -9.50
CA ARG A 253 -1.79 -11.32 -9.73
C ARG A 253 -0.88 -10.08 -9.80
N ALA A 254 -1.42 -8.99 -10.33
CA ALA A 254 -0.79 -7.66 -10.23
C ALA A 254 -0.53 -7.30 -8.76
N ASN A 255 0.66 -6.77 -8.48
CA ASN A 255 1.08 -6.24 -7.18
C ASN A 255 0.97 -4.71 -7.16
N SER A 256 1.32 -4.08 -6.03
CA SER A 256 1.25 -2.61 -5.87
C SER A 256 2.05 -1.87 -6.94
N GLY A 257 3.27 -2.31 -7.24
CA GLY A 257 4.13 -1.72 -8.26
C GLY A 257 3.55 -1.81 -9.68
N ASP A 258 2.93 -2.95 -10.02
CA ASP A 258 2.23 -3.11 -11.30
C ASP A 258 1.04 -2.14 -11.40
N THR A 259 0.23 -2.06 -10.34
CA THR A 259 -0.94 -1.17 -10.26
C THR A 259 -0.54 0.31 -10.33
N TYR A 260 0.52 0.71 -9.62
CA TYR A 260 1.09 2.06 -9.69
C TYR A 260 1.54 2.40 -11.10
N THR A 261 2.36 1.53 -11.70
CA THR A 261 2.91 1.74 -13.05
C THR A 261 1.80 1.82 -14.09
N PHE A 262 0.79 0.94 -13.98
CA PHE A 262 -0.35 0.94 -14.88
C PHE A 262 -1.18 2.21 -14.76
N ALA A 263 -1.44 2.69 -13.53
CA ALA A 263 -2.15 3.94 -13.28
C ALA A 263 -1.39 5.14 -13.86
N ALA A 264 -0.10 5.28 -13.53
CA ALA A 264 0.73 6.39 -13.98
C ALA A 264 0.79 6.51 -15.49
N ARG A 265 0.96 5.38 -16.20
CA ARG A 265 0.94 5.35 -17.67
C ARG A 265 -0.43 5.66 -18.25
N THR A 266 -1.49 5.13 -17.64
CA THR A 266 -2.85 5.24 -18.19
C THR A 266 -3.41 6.66 -18.10
N VAL A 267 -3.13 7.38 -17.02
CA VAL A 267 -3.62 8.76 -16.84
C VAL A 267 -2.55 9.84 -17.06
N GLY A 268 -1.33 9.45 -17.42
CA GLY A 268 -0.27 10.39 -17.82
C GLY A 268 0.35 11.18 -16.67
N MET A 269 0.70 10.52 -15.56
CA MET A 269 1.20 11.17 -14.33
C MET A 269 2.67 11.64 -14.41
N HIS A 270 3.28 11.80 -15.59
CA HIS A 270 4.72 12.11 -15.66
C HIS A 270 5.02 13.51 -15.11
N ARG A 271 6.06 13.62 -14.28
CA ARG A 271 6.52 14.88 -13.65
C ARG A 271 5.41 15.60 -12.88
N SER A 272 4.50 14.85 -12.27
CA SER A 272 3.38 15.37 -11.51
C SER A 272 3.63 15.31 -10.00
N THR A 273 2.68 15.83 -9.24
CA THR A 273 2.51 15.58 -7.81
C THR A 273 1.43 14.53 -7.58
N CYS A 274 1.64 13.65 -6.60
CA CYS A 274 0.69 12.60 -6.29
C CYS A 274 0.60 12.36 -4.78
N LEU A 275 -0.62 12.36 -4.26
CA LEU A 275 -0.94 11.88 -2.93
C LEU A 275 -1.38 10.42 -3.01
N LEU A 276 -0.57 9.52 -2.46
CA LEU A 276 -0.93 8.11 -2.29
C LEU A 276 -1.81 7.95 -1.04
N VAL A 277 -3.05 7.49 -1.22
CA VAL A 277 -3.99 7.29 -0.12
C VAL A 277 -4.21 5.80 0.16
N THR A 278 -4.02 5.39 1.42
CA THR A 278 -4.11 3.99 1.85
C THR A 278 -4.55 3.86 3.32
N GLY A 279 -4.37 2.68 3.94
CA GLY A 279 -4.53 2.46 5.38
C GLY A 279 -3.17 2.39 6.07
N GLN A 280 -3.07 2.89 7.30
CA GLN A 280 -1.78 3.15 7.95
C GLN A 280 -0.81 1.96 8.01
N PRO A 281 -1.22 0.72 8.33
CA PRO A 281 -0.29 -0.41 8.48
C PRO A 281 0.61 -0.65 7.28
N VAL A 282 0.14 -0.27 6.09
CA VAL A 282 0.86 -0.49 4.84
C VAL A 282 1.51 0.77 4.28
N VAL A 283 1.36 1.93 4.94
CA VAL A 283 1.90 3.21 4.45
C VAL A 283 3.41 3.12 4.21
N PRO A 284 4.26 2.68 5.17
CA PRO A 284 5.71 2.69 4.95
C PRO A 284 6.13 1.79 3.78
N TYR A 285 5.62 0.57 3.73
CA TYR A 285 5.83 -0.38 2.64
C TYR A 285 5.42 0.19 1.27
N LEU A 286 4.18 0.69 1.17
CA LEU A 286 3.63 1.20 -0.08
C LEU A 286 4.29 2.52 -0.51
N HIS A 287 4.72 3.35 0.44
CA HIS A 287 5.46 4.56 0.15
C HIS A 287 6.79 4.24 -0.52
N PHE A 288 7.62 3.36 0.06
CA PHE A 288 8.88 2.95 -0.58
C PHE A 288 8.67 2.27 -1.94
N GLU A 289 7.60 1.49 -2.09
CA GLU A 289 7.27 0.87 -3.38
C GLU A 289 6.85 1.91 -4.41
N ALA A 290 6.13 2.95 -3.99
CA ALA A 290 5.73 4.07 -4.83
C ALA A 290 6.94 4.94 -5.20
N LEU A 291 7.89 5.22 -4.30
CA LEU A 291 9.14 5.91 -4.66
C LEU A 291 9.89 5.14 -5.76
N ARG A 292 9.97 3.82 -5.61
CA ARG A 292 10.66 2.91 -6.54
C ARG A 292 10.00 2.84 -7.92
N THR A 293 8.67 2.84 -7.97
CA THR A 293 7.89 2.58 -9.19
C THR A 293 7.25 3.81 -9.82
N LEU A 294 7.10 4.90 -9.07
CA LEU A 294 6.53 6.18 -9.52
C LEU A 294 7.57 7.30 -9.52
N SER A 295 8.21 7.57 -8.39
CA SER A 295 9.14 8.72 -8.31
C SER A 295 10.35 8.55 -9.21
N LEU A 296 11.03 7.40 -9.16
CA LEU A 296 12.19 7.15 -10.01
C LEU A 296 11.83 7.11 -11.51
N PRO A 297 10.85 6.31 -11.98
CA PRO A 297 10.67 6.13 -13.42
C PRO A 297 9.85 7.25 -14.09
N PHE A 298 9.03 7.98 -13.33
CA PHE A 298 8.10 8.97 -13.88
C PHE A 298 8.37 10.40 -13.39
N GLY A 299 9.32 10.60 -12.47
CA GLY A 299 9.58 11.91 -11.86
C GLY A 299 8.42 12.42 -11.01
N ILE A 300 7.60 11.52 -10.45
CA ILE A 300 6.43 11.89 -9.63
C ILE A 300 6.89 12.28 -8.23
N ARG A 301 6.49 13.46 -7.76
CA ARG A 301 6.67 13.88 -6.36
C ARG A 301 5.55 13.27 -5.51
N LEU A 302 5.92 12.52 -4.48
CA LEU A 302 4.98 11.72 -3.70
C LEU A 302 4.86 12.21 -2.25
N GLU A 303 3.63 12.25 -1.77
CA GLU A 303 3.30 12.15 -0.34
C GLU A 303 2.36 10.96 -0.13
N SER A 304 2.32 10.43 1.10
CA SER A 304 1.41 9.35 1.48
C SER A 304 0.51 9.79 2.62
N ALA A 305 -0.74 9.35 2.59
CA ALA A 305 -1.68 9.48 3.70
C ALA A 305 -2.34 8.13 3.99
N GLY A 306 -2.40 7.78 5.28
CA GLY A 306 -3.02 6.55 5.76
C GLY A 306 -4.03 6.82 6.85
N PHE A 307 -5.22 6.22 6.77
CA PHE A 307 -6.14 6.24 7.90
C PHE A 307 -5.65 5.30 9.01
N GLY A 308 -5.88 5.68 10.27
CA GLY A 308 -5.40 4.91 11.43
C GLY A 308 -6.03 3.51 11.58
N VAL A 309 -5.33 2.62 12.29
CA VAL A 309 -5.75 1.22 12.52
C VAL A 309 -7.12 1.09 13.18
N ASP A 310 -7.55 2.10 13.92
CA ASP A 310 -8.85 2.11 14.58
C ASP A 310 -10.01 1.96 13.60
N ARG A 311 -9.88 2.45 12.35
CA ARG A 311 -10.93 2.26 11.33
C ARG A 311 -11.05 0.79 10.93
N TYR A 312 -9.94 0.06 10.87
CA TYR A 312 -9.96 -1.39 10.64
C TYR A 312 -10.49 -2.16 11.87
N ASN A 313 -10.07 -1.74 13.06
CA ASN A 313 -10.37 -2.46 14.31
C ASN A 313 -11.86 -2.39 14.70
N ARG A 314 -12.64 -1.48 14.10
CA ARG A 314 -14.10 -1.35 14.30
C ARG A 314 -14.95 -2.21 13.35
N LEU A 315 -14.33 -2.95 12.43
CA LEU A 315 -15.01 -3.79 11.46
C LEU A 315 -15.24 -5.21 12.03
N SER A 316 -14.55 -6.22 11.52
CA SER A 316 -14.62 -7.59 12.03
C SER A 316 -13.31 -8.02 12.70
N ASP A 317 -13.33 -9.16 13.40
CA ASP A 317 -12.13 -9.77 14.00
C ASP A 317 -11.03 -10.06 12.96
N LEU A 318 -11.40 -10.37 11.71
CA LEU A 318 -10.46 -10.58 10.62
C LEU A 318 -9.79 -9.28 10.15
N ASP A 319 -10.44 -8.14 10.36
CA ASP A 319 -9.93 -6.84 9.93
C ASP A 319 -9.02 -6.20 10.99
N GLN A 320 -9.10 -6.63 12.25
CA GLN A 320 -8.27 -6.10 13.33
C GLN A 320 -6.77 -6.21 13.04
N GLN A 321 -6.04 -5.12 13.26
CA GLN A 321 -4.60 -4.97 13.02
C GLN A 321 -3.80 -5.37 14.28
N HIS A 322 -3.80 -6.66 14.58
CA HIS A 322 -3.07 -7.22 15.72
C HIS A 322 -1.55 -7.36 15.44
N PRO A 323 -0.71 -7.56 16.48
CA PRO A 323 0.76 -7.56 16.39
C PRO A 323 1.37 -8.35 15.23
N ALA A 324 0.93 -9.59 14.97
CA ALA A 324 1.45 -10.37 13.84
C ALA A 324 1.25 -9.71 12.47
N LYS A 325 0.11 -9.04 12.24
CA LYS A 325 -0.13 -8.30 10.99
C LYS A 325 0.80 -7.10 10.88
N LEU A 326 0.99 -6.36 11.98
CA LEU A 326 1.92 -5.23 12.01
C LEU A 326 3.35 -5.67 11.71
N LEU A 327 3.83 -6.75 12.32
CA LEU A 327 5.17 -7.30 12.05
C LEU A 327 5.34 -7.79 10.60
N GLN A 328 4.30 -8.38 10.01
CA GLN A 328 4.30 -8.72 8.59
C GLN A 328 4.47 -7.46 7.69
N GLU A 329 3.91 -6.33 8.09
CA GLU A 329 4.07 -5.06 7.37
C GLU A 329 5.40 -4.37 7.65
N VAL A 330 5.99 -4.52 8.84
CA VAL A 330 7.39 -4.13 9.11
C VAL A 330 8.32 -4.87 8.15
N ARG A 331 8.15 -6.19 8.01
CA ARG A 331 8.88 -6.99 7.01
C ARG A 331 8.66 -6.47 5.60
N SER A 332 7.42 -6.19 5.21
CA SER A 332 7.11 -5.70 3.87
C SER A 332 7.80 -4.36 3.60
N THR A 333 7.92 -3.52 4.62
CA THR A 333 8.63 -2.23 4.55
C THR A 333 10.14 -2.41 4.37
N ILE A 334 10.77 -3.30 5.14
CA ILE A 334 12.19 -3.66 4.98
C ILE A 334 12.48 -4.09 3.54
N ARG A 335 11.67 -5.00 2.99
CA ARG A 335 11.85 -5.52 1.64
C ARG A 335 11.67 -4.47 0.55
N SER A 336 10.72 -3.56 0.75
CA SER A 336 10.46 -2.45 -0.18
C SER A 336 11.57 -1.40 -0.15
N GLY A 337 12.06 -1.04 1.06
CA GLY A 337 13.23 -0.18 1.22
C GLY A 337 14.47 -0.78 0.59
N ARG A 338 14.71 -2.09 0.78
CA ARG A 338 15.79 -2.83 0.12
C ARG A 338 15.71 -2.74 -1.40
N ALA A 339 14.55 -3.06 -1.97
CA ALA A 339 14.35 -3.01 -3.42
C ALA A 339 14.56 -1.59 -4.00
N LEU A 340 14.15 -0.55 -3.26
CA LEU A 340 14.41 0.84 -3.64
C LEU A 340 15.91 1.17 -3.65
N ILE A 341 16.64 0.78 -2.59
CA ILE A 341 18.08 1.03 -2.50
C ILE A 341 18.87 0.24 -3.57
N GLU A 342 18.48 -1.00 -3.87
CA GLU A 342 19.07 -1.79 -4.95
C GLU A 342 18.86 -1.15 -6.33
N GLN A 343 17.66 -0.61 -6.58
CA GLN A 343 17.38 0.11 -7.83
C GLN A 343 18.19 1.41 -7.94
N LEU A 344 18.34 2.17 -6.85
CA LEU A 344 19.18 3.37 -6.80
C LEU A 344 20.68 3.08 -7.02
N ALA A 345 21.12 1.86 -6.72
CA ALA A 345 22.51 1.43 -6.94
C ALA A 345 22.78 0.89 -8.35
N THR A 346 21.73 0.64 -9.15
CA THR A 346 21.85 0.14 -10.51
C THR A 346 22.16 1.32 -11.43
N PRO A 347 23.27 1.32 -12.20
CA PRO A 347 23.55 2.37 -13.17
C PRO A 347 22.41 2.44 -14.20
N GLU A 348 21.98 3.64 -14.57
CA GLU A 348 21.09 3.81 -15.73
C GLU A 348 21.80 3.21 -16.96
N VAL A 349 21.29 2.08 -17.45
CA VAL A 349 21.65 1.62 -18.79
C VAL A 349 20.86 2.52 -19.73
N GLU A 350 21.51 3.52 -20.31
CA GLU A 350 20.94 4.27 -21.42
C GLU A 350 20.45 3.26 -22.47
N PRO A 351 19.19 3.33 -22.93
CA PRO A 351 18.75 2.50 -24.02
C PRO A 351 19.59 2.87 -25.25
N THR A 352 20.47 1.97 -25.67
CA THR A 352 21.10 2.01 -26.99
C THR A 352 19.98 1.91 -28.02
N TYR A 353 19.59 3.06 -28.56
CA TYR A 353 18.81 3.13 -29.78
C TYR A 353 19.72 2.69 -30.93
N ASP A 354 19.74 1.39 -31.23
CA ASP A 354 20.16 0.91 -32.54
C ASP A 354 18.99 1.08 -33.51
N GLY A 355 19.13 2.10 -34.37
CA GLY A 355 18.68 2.19 -35.77
C GLY A 355 17.27 1.76 -36.15
#